data_AF-A0A816HWT4-F1
#
_entry.id   AF-A0A816HWT4-F1
#
_cell.length_a   1.000
_cell.length_b   1.000
_cell.length_c   1.000
_cell.angle_alpha   90.00
_cell.angle_beta   90.00
_cell.angle_gamma   90.00
#
_symmetry.space_group_name_H-M   'P 1'
#
loop_
_entity.id
_entity.type
_entity.pdbx_description
1 polymer ?
#
loop_
_entity_poly.entity_id
_entity_poly.type
_entity_poly.pdbx_seq_one_letter_code
_entity_poly.pdbx_strand_id
1 'polypeptide(L)'
;MNESVGMKIFIWNRIILLYSTIINLNIFSSRNFGHDVDRVTVKRLGQWATRLYMVLFTIGIIIFTSYTTIKPYVGRKTFDKPSFDIYNKLYEKYDERLKCSCSLISFTYDRFVNINLTFHQICSSTFTSNEWQRSLLD
;
A
#
# COMPACT_ATOMS: atom_id res chain seq x y z
N MET A 1 40.60 33.76 -18.42
CA MET A 1 41.16 32.57 -17.73
C MET A 1 41.27 32.74 -16.21
N ASN A 2 41.33 33.97 -15.65
CA ASN A 2 41.41 34.21 -14.20
C ASN A 2 40.09 34.03 -13.42
N GLU A 3 38.92 34.24 -14.03
CA GLU A 3 37.64 34.19 -13.30
C GLU A 3 37.24 32.76 -12.85
N SER A 4 37.55 31.73 -13.64
CA SER A 4 37.25 30.34 -13.28
C SER A 4 38.12 29.81 -12.14
N VAL A 5 39.33 30.36 -11.99
CA VAL A 5 40.27 30.02 -10.91
C VAL A 5 39.80 30.64 -9.60
N GLY A 6 39.37 31.91 -9.62
CA GLY A 6 38.82 32.59 -8.44
C GLY A 6 37.55 31.89 -7.90
N MET A 7 36.66 31.44 -8.79
CA MET A 7 35.43 30.75 -8.39
C MET A 7 35.70 29.38 -7.75
N LYS A 8 36.67 28.62 -8.27
CA LYS A 8 37.07 27.33 -7.68
C LYS A 8 37.67 27.51 -6.29
N ILE A 9 38.55 28.51 -6.10
CA ILE A 9 39.15 28.81 -4.80
C ILE A 9 38.07 29.22 -3.79
N PHE A 10 37.11 30.03 -4.20
CA PHE A 10 36.01 30.45 -3.34
C PHE A 10 35.15 29.27 -2.87
N ILE A 11 34.76 28.38 -3.80
CA ILE A 11 34.00 27.16 -3.47
C ILE A 11 34.81 26.27 -2.53
N TRP A 12 36.10 26.09 -2.79
CA TRP A 12 36.98 25.24 -1.98
C TRP A 12 37.09 25.78 -0.54
N ASN A 13 37.30 27.08 -0.37
CA ASN A 13 37.33 27.72 0.95
C ASN A 13 36.00 27.57 1.70
N ARG A 14 34.86 27.68 1.01
CA ARG A 14 33.55 27.45 1.62
C ARG A 14 33.37 26.00 2.04
N ILE A 15 33.80 25.03 1.23
CA ILE A 15 33.75 23.60 1.58
C ILE A 15 34.60 23.31 2.81
N ILE A 16 35.83 23.85 2.89
CA ILE A 16 36.69 23.68 4.07
C ILE A 16 36.04 24.27 5.31
N LEU A 17 35.47 25.48 5.20
CA LEU A 17 34.81 26.15 6.31
C LEU A 17 33.63 25.34 6.83
N LEU A 18 32.81 24.82 5.92
CA LEU A 18 31.68 23.95 6.27
C LEU A 18 32.17 22.66 6.92
N TYR A 19 33.17 22.02 6.32
CA TYR A 19 33.77 20.79 6.84
C TYR A 19 34.35 20.96 8.25
N SER A 20 35.10 22.05 8.49
CA SER A 20 35.70 22.31 9.80
C SER A 20 34.63 22.63 10.86
N THR A 21 33.55 23.31 10.47
CA THR A 21 32.40 23.59 11.35
C THR A 21 31.67 22.29 11.72
N ILE A 22 31.45 21.40 10.75
CA ILE A 22 30.80 20.10 10.96
C ILE A 22 31.64 19.19 11.87
N ILE A 23 32.97 19.15 11.69
CA ILE A 23 33.85 18.31 12.52
C ILE A 23 33.95 18.82 13.96
N ASN A 24 33.91 20.14 14.16
CA ASN A 24 33.96 20.74 15.48
C ASN A 24 32.59 20.87 16.14
N LEU A 25 31.53 20.37 15.50
CA LEU A 25 30.18 20.45 16.02
C LEU A 25 30.08 19.66 17.33
N ASN A 26 29.61 20.34 18.37
CA ASN A 26 29.25 19.73 19.64
C ASN A 26 27.87 20.25 20.03
N ILE A 27 26.85 19.43 19.82
CA ILE A 27 25.46 19.75 20.13
C ILE A 27 25.24 19.74 21.66
N PHE A 28 26.01 18.94 22.40
CA PHE A 28 25.84 18.76 23.83
C PHE A 28 26.80 19.69 24.60
N SER A 29 26.23 20.78 25.12
CA SER A 29 26.94 21.78 25.93
C SER A 29 27.49 21.19 27.23
N SER A 30 28.66 21.67 27.65
CA SER A 30 29.29 21.30 28.91
C SER A 30 28.44 21.60 30.15
N ARG A 31 27.48 22.54 30.04
CA ARG A 31 26.55 22.89 31.12
C ARG A 31 25.64 21.72 31.53
N ASN A 32 25.43 20.75 30.64
CA ASN A 32 24.59 19.58 30.92
C ASN A 32 25.34 18.47 31.68
N PHE A 33 26.64 18.65 31.92
CA PHE A 33 27.48 17.70 32.63
C PHE A 33 27.76 18.23 34.03
N GLY A 34 27.80 17.33 35.03
CA GLY A 34 27.98 17.69 36.43
C GLY A 34 29.25 18.52 36.68
N HIS A 35 29.23 19.32 37.75
CA HIS A 35 30.31 20.26 38.08
C HIS A 35 31.67 19.61 38.40
N ASP A 36 31.70 18.31 38.71
CA ASP A 36 32.91 17.56 39.09
C ASP A 36 33.69 16.95 37.91
N VAL A 37 33.27 17.22 36.66
CA VAL A 37 33.88 16.58 35.47
C VAL A 37 34.82 17.55 34.76
N ASP A 38 36.04 17.10 34.45
CA ASP A 38 37.04 17.89 33.75
C ASP A 38 36.55 18.42 32.38
N ARG A 39 36.92 19.67 32.06
CA ARG A 39 36.47 20.40 30.86
C ARG A 39 36.86 19.68 29.56
N VAL A 40 38.03 19.04 29.51
CA VAL A 40 38.51 18.32 28.32
C VAL A 40 37.68 17.06 28.11
N THR A 41 37.43 16.33 29.19
CA THR A 41 36.61 15.12 29.20
C THR A 41 35.18 15.40 28.73
N VAL A 42 34.56 16.47 29.27
CA VAL A 42 33.21 16.89 28.89
C VAL A 42 33.12 17.26 27.40
N LYS A 43 34.11 18.01 26.88
CA LYS A 43 34.15 18.38 25.46
C LYS A 43 34.23 17.14 24.56
N ARG A 44 35.10 16.18 24.90
CA ARG A 44 35.27 14.94 24.13
C ARG A 44 33.98 14.10 24.17
N LEU A 45 33.36 13.96 25.34
CA LEU A 45 32.10 13.23 25.49
C LEU A 45 30.96 13.85 24.66
N GLY A 46 30.83 15.18 24.69
CA GLY A 46 29.86 15.91 23.88
C GLY A 46 30.06 15.70 22.37
N GLN A 47 31.31 15.69 21.91
CA GLN A 47 31.64 15.39 20.50
C GLN A 47 31.23 13.96 20.10
N TRP A 48 31.52 12.96 20.95
CA TRP A 48 31.12 11.56 20.69
C TRP A 48 29.60 11.40 20.68
N ALA A 49 28.91 12.00 21.66
CA ALA A 49 27.45 12.00 21.72
C ALA A 49 26.83 12.67 20.49
N THR A 50 27.41 13.78 20.02
CA THR A 50 26.99 14.47 18.79
C THR A 50 27.15 13.56 17.57
N ARG A 51 28.28 12.86 17.45
CA ARG A 51 28.51 11.90 16.34
C ARG A 51 27.51 10.76 16.39
N LEU A 52 27.29 10.17 17.56
CA LEU A 52 26.31 9.10 17.75
C LEU A 52 24.90 9.56 17.38
N TYR A 53 24.48 10.74 17.86
CA TYR A 53 23.18 11.32 17.55
C TYR A 53 23.00 11.51 16.04
N MET A 54 23.98 12.13 15.36
CA MET A 54 23.90 12.36 13.92
C MET A 54 23.80 11.05 13.12
N VAL A 55 24.56 10.01 13.51
CA VAL A 55 24.48 8.68 12.89
C VAL A 55 23.09 8.08 13.09
N LEU A 56 22.60 8.04 14.33
CA LEU A 56 21.28 7.48 14.66
C LEU A 56 20.15 8.23 13.95
N PHE A 57 20.22 9.57 13.92
CA PHE A 57 19.25 10.42 13.25
C PHE A 57 19.22 10.16 11.74
N THR A 58 20.41 10.04 11.12
CA THR A 58 20.53 9.71 9.69
C THR A 58 19.95 8.33 9.39
N ILE A 59 20.23 7.33 10.22
CA ILE A 59 19.65 5.98 10.10
C ILE A 59 18.12 6.04 10.21
N GLY A 60 17.60 6.79 11.19
CA GLY A 60 16.15 6.98 11.37
C GLY A 60 15.49 7.59 10.14
N ILE A 61 16.09 8.63 9.56
CA ILE A 61 15.60 9.25 8.31
C ILE A 61 15.64 8.25 7.16
N ILE A 62 16.71 7.46 7.02
CA ILE A 62 16.82 6.45 5.96
C ILE A 62 15.70 5.40 6.09
N ILE A 63 15.45 4.89 7.30
CA ILE A 63 14.38 3.92 7.55
C ILE A 63 13.01 4.54 7.26
N PHE A 64 12.78 5.76 7.70
CA PHE A 64 11.51 6.45 7.45
C PHE A 64 11.28 6.70 5.96
N THR A 65 12.32 7.14 5.26
CA THR A 65 12.26 7.40 3.81
C THR A 65 12.06 6.11 3.03
N SER A 66 12.77 5.04 3.40
CA SER A 66 12.58 3.74 2.76
C SER A 66 11.16 3.22 3.01
N TYR A 67 10.65 3.28 4.24
CA TYR A 67 9.28 2.87 4.55
C TYR A 67 8.22 3.65 3.74
N THR A 68 8.38 4.97 3.64
CA THR A 68 7.45 5.83 2.88
C THR A 68 7.54 5.62 1.37
N THR A 69 8.72 5.27 0.85
CA THR A 69 8.96 5.02 -0.58
C THR A 69 8.57 3.59 -0.99
N ILE A 70 8.78 2.62 -0.10
CA ILE A 70 8.29 1.23 -0.22
C ILE A 70 6.79 1.22 0.11
N LYS A 71 6.01 2.06 -0.59
CA LYS A 71 4.63 1.70 -0.83
C LYS A 71 4.68 0.55 -1.84
N PRO A 72 4.04 -0.60 -1.59
CA PRO A 72 3.90 -1.59 -2.64
C PRO A 72 3.30 -0.85 -3.83
N TYR A 73 3.99 -0.88 -4.96
CA TYR A 73 3.42 -0.42 -6.22
C TYR A 73 2.27 -1.38 -6.53
N VAL A 74 1.10 -1.12 -5.95
CA VAL A 74 -0.15 -1.80 -6.24
C VAL A 74 -0.62 -1.25 -7.58
N GLY A 75 0.09 -1.61 -8.64
CA GLY A 75 -0.33 -1.33 -10.00
C GLY A 75 -1.65 -2.06 -10.22
N ARG A 76 -2.77 -1.34 -10.11
CA ARG A 76 -4.10 -1.87 -10.48
C ARG A 76 -4.05 -2.21 -11.96
N LYS A 77 -4.03 -3.50 -12.27
CA LYS A 77 -4.24 -3.99 -13.64
C LYS A 77 -5.75 -4.07 -13.86
N THR A 78 -6.25 -3.24 -14.78
CA THR A 78 -7.66 -3.25 -15.18
C THR A 78 -7.83 -4.19 -16.37
N PHE A 79 -8.83 -5.07 -16.29
CA PHE A 79 -9.21 -5.97 -17.38
C PHE A 79 -10.64 -5.62 -17.80
N ASP A 80 -10.79 -5.01 -18.97
CA ASP A 80 -12.09 -4.59 -19.46
C ASP A 80 -12.84 -5.77 -20.08
N LYS A 81 -14.00 -6.12 -19.52
CA LYS A 81 -14.91 -7.17 -20.02
C LYS A 81 -14.19 -8.49 -20.36
N PRO A 82 -13.51 -9.14 -19.40
CA PRO A 82 -12.87 -10.42 -19.63
C PRO A 82 -13.91 -11.49 -20.01
N SER A 83 -13.53 -12.45 -20.85
CA SER A 83 -14.33 -13.66 -21.05
C SER A 83 -14.36 -14.50 -19.77
N PHE A 84 -15.33 -15.41 -19.65
CA PHE A 84 -15.47 -16.27 -18.47
C PHE A 84 -14.21 -17.13 -18.20
N ASP A 85 -13.57 -17.64 -19.25
CA ASP A 85 -12.32 -18.41 -19.13
C ASP A 85 -11.16 -17.55 -18.61
N ILE A 86 -11.07 -16.29 -19.07
CA ILE A 86 -10.07 -15.34 -18.57
C ILE A 86 -10.35 -14.98 -17.11
N TYR A 87 -11.62 -14.79 -16.75
CA TYR A 87 -12.02 -14.55 -15.36
C TYR A 87 -11.58 -15.68 -14.44
N ASN A 88 -11.82 -16.95 -14.80
CA ASN A 88 -11.39 -18.08 -13.99
C ASN A 88 -9.87 -18.12 -13.78
N LYS A 89 -9.10 -17.87 -14.85
CA LYS A 89 -7.63 -17.78 -14.77
C LYS A 89 -7.16 -16.64 -13.87
N LEU A 90 -7.86 -15.50 -13.89
CA LEU A 90 -7.55 -14.35 -13.04
C LEU A 90 -7.95 -14.61 -11.58
N TYR A 91 -9.06 -15.30 -11.35
CA TYR A 91 -9.53 -15.71 -10.03
C TYR A 91 -8.54 -16.68 -9.38
N GLU A 92 -8.07 -17.72 -10.10
CA GLU A 92 -7.02 -18.63 -9.61
C GLU A 92 -5.71 -17.89 -9.27
N LYS A 93 -5.38 -16.83 -10.01
CA LYS A 93 -4.11 -16.11 -9.85
C LYS A 93 -4.13 -15.06 -8.74
N TYR A 94 -5.23 -14.34 -8.57
CA TYR A 94 -5.32 -13.17 -7.70
C TYR A 94 -6.28 -13.35 -6.52
N ASP A 95 -7.21 -14.30 -6.63
CA ASP A 95 -8.17 -14.69 -5.59
C ASP A 95 -8.82 -13.46 -4.93
N GLU A 96 -8.71 -13.29 -3.61
CA GLU A 96 -9.30 -12.17 -2.85
C GLU A 96 -8.80 -10.76 -3.28
N ARG A 97 -7.69 -10.69 -4.02
CA ARG A 97 -7.14 -9.41 -4.52
C ARG A 97 -7.83 -8.95 -5.81
N LEU A 98 -8.64 -9.80 -6.45
CA LEU A 98 -9.43 -9.45 -7.62
C LEU A 98 -10.64 -8.60 -7.20
N LYS A 99 -10.76 -7.37 -7.72
CA LYS A 99 -11.94 -6.53 -7.50
C LYS A 99 -12.73 -6.41 -8.79
N CYS A 100 -13.96 -6.91 -8.79
CA CYS A 100 -14.91 -6.74 -9.89
C CYS A 100 -15.70 -5.46 -9.68
N SER A 101 -15.58 -4.52 -10.62
CA SER A 101 -16.48 -3.37 -10.68
C SER A 101 -17.82 -3.83 -11.26
N CYS A 102 -18.91 -3.68 -10.51
CA CYS A 102 -20.25 -3.92 -11.05
C CYS A 102 -20.62 -2.81 -12.03
N SER A 103 -20.86 -3.16 -13.29
CA SER A 103 -21.34 -2.19 -14.29
C SER A 103 -22.79 -1.78 -14.04
N LEU A 104 -23.58 -2.64 -13.38
CA LEU A 104 -25.01 -2.45 -13.10
C LEU A 104 -25.32 -3.05 -11.72
N ILE A 105 -26.11 -2.33 -10.91
CA ILE A 105 -26.52 -2.74 -9.55
C ILE A 105 -27.64 -3.78 -9.60
N SER A 106 -28.40 -3.82 -10.70
CA SER A 106 -29.47 -4.78 -10.94
C SER A 106 -29.55 -5.10 -12.43
N PHE A 107 -29.80 -6.37 -12.74
CA PHE A 107 -30.14 -6.81 -14.10
C PHE A 107 -31.57 -7.33 -14.14
N THR A 108 -32.23 -7.14 -15.27
CA THR A 108 -33.55 -7.71 -15.51
C THR A 108 -33.42 -9.23 -15.69
N TYR A 109 -34.29 -10.00 -15.03
CA TYR A 109 -34.19 -11.46 -14.90
C TYR A 109 -34.26 -12.18 -16.26
N ASP A 110 -34.98 -11.59 -17.23
CA ASP A 110 -35.13 -12.06 -18.60
C ASP A 110 -33.79 -12.19 -19.36
N ARG A 111 -32.74 -11.47 -18.94
CA ARG A 111 -31.44 -11.51 -19.60
C ARG A 111 -30.60 -12.73 -19.26
N PHE A 112 -30.86 -13.38 -18.14
CA PHE A 112 -30.07 -14.53 -17.67
C PHE A 112 -30.85 -15.83 -17.65
N VAL A 113 -32.19 -15.75 -17.53
CA VAL A 113 -33.03 -16.92 -17.39
C VAL A 113 -34.09 -16.91 -18.49
N ASN A 114 -33.97 -17.85 -19.43
CA ASN A 114 -34.98 -18.13 -20.43
C ASN A 114 -35.90 -19.25 -19.92
N ILE A 115 -37.09 -18.89 -19.43
CA ILE A 115 -38.09 -19.86 -18.95
C ILE A 115 -39.16 -20.03 -20.02
N ASN A 116 -39.17 -21.19 -20.69
CA ASN A 116 -40.27 -21.59 -21.56
C ASN A 116 -41.27 -22.42 -20.76
N LEU A 117 -42.33 -21.79 -20.25
CA LEU A 117 -43.39 -22.48 -19.53
C LEU A 117 -44.32 -23.21 -20.50
N THR A 118 -44.29 -24.54 -20.49
CA THR A 118 -45.31 -25.37 -21.14
C THR A 118 -46.35 -25.79 -20.13
N PHE A 119 -47.52 -25.16 -20.18
CA PHE A 119 -48.66 -25.52 -19.33
C PHE A 119 -49.35 -26.78 -19.90
N HIS A 120 -49.34 -27.87 -19.14
CA HIS A 120 -50.20 -29.01 -19.42
C HIS A 120 -51.61 -28.75 -18.88
N GLN A 121 -52.64 -29.07 -19.67
CA GLN A 121 -54.03 -28.90 -19.26
C GLN A 121 -54.36 -29.80 -18.06
N ILE A 122 -54.96 -29.22 -17.02
CA ILE A 122 -55.37 -29.93 -15.79
C ILE A 122 -56.40 -31.04 -16.09
N CYS A 123 -57.12 -30.91 -17.20
CA CYS A 123 -58.21 -31.78 -17.63
C CYS A 123 -57.77 -33.19 -18.10
N SER A 124 -56.46 -33.47 -18.15
CA SER A 124 -55.94 -34.82 -18.39
C SER A 124 -55.40 -35.51 -17.13
N SER A 125 -55.54 -34.88 -15.96
CA SER A 125 -55.11 -35.48 -14.70
C SER A 125 -56.14 -36.48 -14.20
N THR A 126 -55.69 -37.60 -13.64
CA THR A 126 -56.54 -38.61 -12.98
C THR A 126 -57.37 -38.01 -11.84
N PHE A 127 -56.95 -36.88 -11.28
CA PHE A 127 -57.71 -36.11 -10.28
C PHE A 127 -58.96 -35.43 -10.84
N THR A 128 -59.09 -35.31 -12.17
CA THR A 128 -60.30 -34.81 -12.84
C THR A 128 -61.18 -35.93 -13.40
N SER A 129 -60.74 -37.20 -13.37
CA SER A 129 -61.59 -38.33 -13.79
C SER A 129 -62.63 -38.63 -12.70
N ASN A 130 -63.86 -38.96 -13.08
CA ASN A 130 -64.94 -39.29 -12.13
C ASN A 130 -64.69 -40.62 -11.36
N GLU A 131 -63.54 -41.25 -11.56
CA GLU A 131 -63.16 -42.52 -10.94
C GLU A 131 -62.93 -42.35 -9.43
N TRP A 132 -62.25 -41.28 -9.01
CA TRP A 132 -62.03 -41.02 -7.58
C TRP A 132 -63.33 -40.66 -6.85
N GLN A 133 -64.30 -40.04 -7.53
CA GLN A 133 -65.61 -39.72 -6.96
C GLN A 133 -66.42 -40.99 -6.66
N ARG A 134 -66.24 -42.06 -7.45
CA ARG A 134 -66.93 -43.33 -7.23
C ARG A 134 -66.38 -44.09 -6.03
N SER A 135 -65.07 -44.03 -5.77
CA SER A 135 -64.44 -44.68 -4.60
C SER A 135 -64.77 -44.04 -3.24
N LEU A 136 -65.46 -42.90 -3.22
CA LEU A 136 -65.94 -42.23 -1.98
C LEU A 136 -67.42 -42.53 -1.68
N LEU A 137 -68.12 -43.26 -2.55
CA LEU A 137 -69.54 -43.59 -2.42
C LEU A 137 -69.80 -45.10 -2.21
N ASP A 138 -68.74 -45.90 -2.09
CA ASP A 138 -68.73 -47.28 -1.56
C ASP A 138 -68.04 -47.29 -0.18
#